data_AF-A0A4Y7Q912-F1
#
_entry.id   AF-A0A4Y7Q912-F1
#
_cell.length_a   1.000
_cell.length_b   1.000
_cell.length_c   1.000
_cell.angle_alpha   90.00
_cell.angle_beta   90.00
_cell.angle_gamma   90.00
#
_symmetry.space_group_name_H-M   'P 1'
#
loop_
_entity.id
_entity.type
_entity.pdbx_description
1 polymer ?
#
loop_
_entity_poly.entity_id
_entity_poly.type
_entity_poly.pdbx_seq_one_letter_code
_entity_poly.pdbx_strand_id
1 'polypeptide(L)'
;MFLKLTPLFSFLALASATDCVGVIRSLADVATNQNCSTVNIYGFTVPPGQPFNVSLAQGATVNLKGDIHFGNLSWAGPMFIICASLLRFLRGNGHVFNGGGPFYWDGLGSNNGTIKPRPMMRIMISGRFSNVKVLNSPAQTVSVRNPGPLTISGVHIDNSQGDKPNGKSNGLPAGHNTDGFDCSTRDLVIQDDCIAIGNGSNITFAKNQCRGGHGISIGSISANVSVSNIMISNNVIIDNDQALRIKTKFNATNSTVTNITYYGNTASSCRSFGVLIDQSYPSILGTPGSWVLLSDINFAGKANVIHVNNDSDRIAVNCGSGSCLGTWNWSSLKITGGVPGPVTFDGISGYAQ
;
A
#
# COMPACT_ATOMS: atom_id res chain seq x y z
N MET A 1 38.26 22.22 5.50
CA MET A 1 38.19 20.76 5.66
C MET A 1 37.24 20.47 6.82
N PHE A 2 35.93 20.39 6.55
CA PHE A 2 34.92 20.13 7.58
C PHE A 2 34.77 18.61 7.76
N LEU A 3 35.21 18.11 8.91
CA LEU A 3 35.08 16.73 9.32
C LEU A 3 33.59 16.42 9.53
N LYS A 4 32.99 15.65 8.61
CA LYS A 4 31.64 15.11 8.81
C LYS A 4 31.71 14.07 9.92
N LEU A 5 31.20 14.39 11.12
CA LEU A 5 30.87 13.38 12.12
C LEU A 5 29.77 12.48 11.54
N THR A 6 30.13 11.24 11.23
CA THR A 6 29.16 10.16 11.05
C THR A 6 28.54 9.86 12.41
N PRO A 7 27.20 9.86 12.55
CA PRO A 7 26.57 9.40 13.77
C PRO A 7 26.84 7.89 13.87
N LEU A 8 27.59 7.47 14.89
CA LEU A 8 27.66 6.08 15.30
C LEU A 8 26.26 5.69 15.76
N PHE A 9 25.51 4.97 14.91
CA PHE A 9 24.37 4.20 15.37
C PHE A 9 24.93 3.08 16.24
N SER A 10 24.90 3.26 17.56
CA SER A 10 25.02 2.13 18.49
C SER A 10 23.90 1.16 18.17
N PHE A 11 24.24 0.05 17.50
CA PHE A 11 23.40 -1.14 17.48
C PHE A 11 23.33 -1.64 18.92
N LEU A 12 22.31 -1.22 19.67
CA LEU A 12 21.88 -2.02 20.81
C LEU A 12 21.60 -3.41 20.24
N ALA A 13 22.34 -4.42 20.70
CA ALA A 13 22.02 -5.80 20.43
C ALA A 13 20.58 -6.03 20.88
N LEU A 14 19.65 -6.12 19.93
CA LEU A 14 18.25 -6.38 20.22
C LEU A 14 18.18 -7.77 20.86
N ALA A 15 17.53 -7.85 22.02
CA ALA A 15 17.40 -9.10 22.74
C ALA A 15 16.70 -10.15 21.87
N SER A 16 17.34 -11.31 21.73
CA SER A 16 16.70 -12.51 21.18
C SER A 16 15.53 -12.92 22.07
N ALA A 17 14.50 -13.50 21.47
CA ALA A 17 13.35 -13.95 22.23
C ALA A 17 13.72 -15.04 23.25
N THR A 18 13.18 -14.96 24.45
CA THR A 18 13.33 -15.97 25.51
C THR A 18 12.34 -17.10 25.27
N ASP A 19 12.71 -18.33 25.64
CA ASP A 19 11.81 -19.47 25.49
C ASP A 19 10.63 -19.39 26.46
N CYS A 20 9.52 -18.83 26.00
CA CYS A 20 8.26 -18.76 26.73
C CYS A 20 7.09 -18.58 25.77
N VAL A 21 5.89 -18.85 26.29
CA VAL A 21 4.63 -18.60 25.59
C VAL A 21 3.93 -17.43 26.27
N GLY A 22 4.05 -16.26 25.67
CA GLY A 22 3.36 -15.06 26.09
C GLY A 22 1.88 -15.09 25.70
N VAL A 23 1.04 -14.47 26.51
CA VAL A 23 -0.41 -14.39 26.29
C VAL A 23 -0.90 -12.95 26.46
N ILE A 24 -1.53 -12.42 25.41
CA ILE A 24 -2.12 -11.08 25.40
C ILE A 24 -3.64 -11.20 25.29
N ARG A 25 -4.38 -10.69 26.29
CA ARG A 25 -5.85 -10.58 26.31
C ARG A 25 -6.33 -9.14 26.45
N SER A 26 -5.41 -8.21 26.71
CA SER A 26 -5.65 -6.79 26.87
C SER A 26 -4.36 -6.00 26.63
N LEU A 27 -4.44 -4.67 26.58
CA LEU A 27 -3.24 -3.83 26.49
C LEU A 27 -2.30 -3.98 27.70
N ALA A 28 -2.83 -4.32 28.88
CA ALA A 28 -2.03 -4.48 30.09
C ALA A 28 -1.07 -5.67 30.02
N ASP A 29 -1.40 -6.69 29.22
CA ASP A 29 -0.57 -7.89 29.07
C ASP A 29 0.63 -7.67 28.15
N VAL A 30 0.65 -6.59 27.36
CA VAL A 30 1.65 -6.41 26.30
C VAL A 30 3.07 -6.40 26.86
N ALA A 31 3.35 -5.55 27.86
CA ALA A 31 4.72 -5.31 28.32
C ALA A 31 5.41 -6.57 28.88
N THR A 32 4.66 -7.46 29.52
CA THR A 32 5.21 -8.67 30.15
C THR A 32 5.40 -9.83 29.16
N ASN A 33 4.82 -9.74 27.97
CA ASN A 33 4.80 -10.84 26.99
C ASN A 33 5.64 -10.59 25.73
N GLN A 34 6.18 -9.38 25.56
CA GLN A 34 6.93 -8.95 24.36
C GLN A 34 8.26 -9.70 24.12
N ASN A 35 8.85 -10.27 25.17
CA ASN A 35 10.13 -10.98 25.08
C ASN A 35 10.00 -12.48 24.72
N CYS A 36 8.78 -13.02 24.67
CA CYS A 36 8.59 -14.45 24.45
C CYS A 36 8.81 -14.89 23.00
N SER A 37 9.37 -16.09 22.85
CA SER A 37 9.58 -16.78 21.57
C SER A 37 8.27 -17.07 20.84
N THR A 38 7.18 -17.26 21.59
CA THR A 38 5.82 -17.34 21.07
C THR A 38 4.91 -16.37 21.81
N VAL A 39 4.09 -15.61 21.08
CA VAL A 39 3.08 -14.71 21.65
C VAL A 39 1.71 -15.05 21.07
N ASN A 40 0.77 -15.43 21.92
CA ASN A 40 -0.62 -15.69 21.55
C ASN A 40 -1.48 -14.48 21.93
N ILE A 41 -2.07 -13.85 20.92
CA ILE A 41 -2.96 -12.69 21.08
C ILE A 41 -4.40 -13.19 20.96
N TYR A 42 -5.14 -13.19 22.07
CA TYR A 42 -6.56 -13.54 22.08
C TYR A 42 -7.40 -12.35 21.65
N GLY A 43 -8.69 -12.60 21.36
CA GLY A 43 -9.61 -11.55 20.98
C GLY A 43 -9.94 -10.62 22.15
N PHE A 44 -9.94 -9.32 21.89
CA PHE A 44 -10.37 -8.28 22.83
C PHE A 44 -10.70 -6.98 22.10
N THR A 45 -11.36 -6.07 22.81
CA THR A 45 -11.59 -4.70 22.34
C THR A 45 -10.52 -3.77 22.93
N VAL A 46 -9.75 -3.13 22.06
CA VAL A 46 -8.80 -2.08 22.43
C VAL A 46 -9.59 -0.86 22.90
N PRO A 47 -9.28 -0.26 24.07
CA PRO A 47 -9.96 0.93 24.56
C PRO A 47 -9.92 2.10 23.55
N PRO A 48 -10.96 2.95 23.50
CA PRO A 48 -11.00 4.09 22.57
C PRO A 48 -9.79 5.02 22.75
N GLY A 49 -9.23 5.49 21.63
CA GLY A 49 -8.13 6.45 21.63
C GLY A 49 -6.76 5.88 22.03
N GLN A 50 -6.63 4.56 22.18
CA GLN A 50 -5.37 3.92 22.54
C GLN A 50 -4.81 3.04 21.40
N PRO A 51 -3.49 3.08 21.15
CA PRO A 51 -2.87 2.19 20.20
C PRO A 51 -2.66 0.80 20.83
N PHE A 52 -2.94 -0.26 20.07
CA PHE A 52 -2.43 -1.59 20.36
C PHE A 52 -1.03 -1.75 19.78
N ASN A 53 -0.02 -1.52 20.61
CA ASN A 53 1.39 -1.50 20.20
C ASN A 53 2.14 -2.74 20.72
N VAL A 54 2.69 -3.56 19.82
CA VAL A 54 3.42 -4.78 20.15
C VAL A 54 4.84 -4.70 19.58
N SER A 55 5.84 -4.54 20.45
CA SER A 55 7.26 -4.56 20.07
C SER A 55 7.89 -5.86 20.53
N LEU A 56 8.24 -6.75 19.61
CA LEU A 56 8.61 -8.12 19.90
C LEU A 56 10.12 -8.35 19.79
N ALA A 57 10.61 -9.28 20.61
CA ALA A 57 11.97 -9.78 20.54
C ALA A 57 12.27 -10.49 19.21
N GLN A 58 13.54 -10.52 18.83
CA GLN A 58 13.98 -11.09 17.56
C GLN A 58 13.70 -12.60 17.52
N GLY A 59 13.14 -13.06 16.40
CA GLY A 59 12.81 -14.46 16.14
C GLY A 59 11.45 -14.91 16.70
N ALA A 60 10.66 -14.01 17.29
CA ALA A 60 9.37 -14.35 17.85
C ALA A 60 8.36 -14.87 16.79
N THR A 61 7.43 -15.70 17.25
CA THR A 61 6.24 -16.13 16.49
C THR A 61 4.99 -15.57 17.17
N VAL A 62 4.13 -14.93 16.39
CA VAL A 62 2.83 -14.41 16.87
C VAL A 62 1.71 -15.26 16.31
N ASN A 63 0.74 -15.61 17.15
CA ASN A 63 -0.51 -16.24 16.73
C ASN A 63 -1.68 -15.37 17.19
N LEU A 64 -2.54 -14.94 16.26
CA LEU A 64 -3.87 -14.50 16.64
C LEU A 64 -4.72 -15.71 17.01
N LYS A 65 -5.48 -15.56 18.10
CA LYS A 65 -6.37 -16.57 18.71
C LYS A 65 -7.80 -16.02 18.87
N GLY A 66 -8.05 -14.80 18.42
CA GLY A 66 -9.36 -14.17 18.41
C GLY A 66 -9.31 -12.83 17.70
N ASP A 67 -10.49 -12.25 17.52
CA ASP A 67 -10.66 -11.01 16.77
C ASP A 67 -10.37 -9.78 17.65
N ILE A 68 -9.76 -8.77 17.04
CA ILE A 68 -9.42 -7.50 17.67
C ILE A 68 -10.37 -6.42 17.17
N HIS A 69 -11.05 -5.78 18.10
CA HIS A 69 -11.89 -4.62 17.84
C HIS A 69 -11.26 -3.38 18.45
N PHE A 70 -11.59 -2.21 17.93
CA PHE A 70 -11.14 -0.94 18.49
C PHE A 70 -12.33 -0.11 18.93
N GLY A 71 -12.28 0.41 20.16
CA GLY A 71 -13.26 1.35 20.66
C GLY A 71 -13.27 2.65 19.85
N ASN A 72 -14.45 3.21 19.62
CA ASN A 72 -14.62 4.38 18.77
C ASN A 72 -14.26 5.68 19.51
N LEU A 73 -13.28 6.40 18.98
CA LEU A 73 -12.94 7.77 19.38
C LEU A 73 -12.29 8.44 18.17
N SER A 74 -12.62 9.69 17.88
CA SER A 74 -11.91 10.46 16.85
C SER A 74 -10.52 10.87 17.35
N TRP A 75 -9.46 10.38 16.73
CA TRP A 75 -8.06 10.65 17.06
C TRP A 75 -7.15 10.35 15.87
N ALA A 76 -5.88 10.73 15.94
CA ALA A 76 -4.97 10.62 14.79
C ALA A 76 -4.52 9.18 14.47
N GLY A 77 -4.56 8.26 15.44
CA GLY A 77 -3.98 6.92 15.28
C GLY A 77 -2.45 6.91 15.31
N PRO A 78 -1.79 5.81 14.89
CA PRO A 78 -2.36 4.57 14.34
C PRO A 78 -3.06 3.70 15.38
N MET A 79 -3.86 2.71 14.94
CA MET A 79 -4.64 1.84 15.84
C MET A 79 -3.87 0.61 16.27
N PHE A 80 -3.22 -0.09 15.35
CA PHE A 80 -2.34 -1.24 15.60
C PHE A 80 -0.92 -0.95 15.14
N ILE A 81 0.06 -1.27 15.97
CA ILE A 81 1.48 -1.17 15.65
C ILE A 81 2.15 -2.49 16.00
N ILE A 82 2.89 -3.05 15.05
CA ILE A 82 3.76 -4.20 15.32
C ILE A 82 5.19 -3.90 14.88
N CYS A 83 6.14 -4.12 15.79
CA CYS A 83 7.56 -3.86 15.60
C CYS A 83 8.39 -5.11 15.93
N ALA A 84 9.37 -5.44 15.10
CA ALA A 84 10.42 -6.41 15.39
C ALA A 84 11.54 -6.31 14.34
N SER A 85 12.79 -6.51 14.71
CA SER A 85 13.88 -6.60 13.72
C SER A 85 13.69 -7.78 12.79
N LEU A 86 13.25 -8.92 13.32
CA LEU A 86 12.90 -10.15 12.60
C LEU A 86 11.84 -10.93 13.36
N LEU A 87 10.70 -11.18 12.72
CA LEU A 87 9.77 -12.23 13.15
C LEU A 87 10.03 -13.50 12.35
N ARG A 88 9.79 -14.65 12.97
CA ARG A 88 9.63 -15.89 12.19
C ARG A 88 8.31 -15.83 11.44
N PHE A 89 7.21 -15.61 12.17
CA PHE A 89 5.87 -15.51 11.62
C PHE A 89 4.98 -14.63 12.50
N LEU A 90 4.13 -13.82 11.86
CA LEU A 90 2.80 -13.50 12.39
C LEU A 90 1.77 -14.33 11.64
N ARG A 91 1.06 -15.16 12.38
CA ARG A 91 -0.04 -16.00 11.92
C ARG A 91 -1.34 -15.41 12.38
N GLY A 92 -2.08 -14.80 11.46
CA GLY A 92 -3.40 -14.25 11.74
C GLY A 92 -4.47 -15.32 11.92
N ASN A 93 -4.24 -16.55 11.45
CA ASN A 93 -5.17 -17.68 11.57
C ASN A 93 -6.61 -17.38 11.10
N GLY A 94 -6.78 -16.42 10.19
CA GLY A 94 -8.07 -16.00 9.66
C GLY A 94 -8.84 -15.02 10.55
N HIS A 95 -8.24 -14.59 11.67
CA HIS A 95 -8.85 -13.62 12.60
C HIS A 95 -8.85 -12.20 12.05
N VAL A 96 -9.72 -11.40 12.65
CA VAL A 96 -10.08 -10.06 12.18
C VAL A 96 -9.45 -8.98 13.05
N PHE A 97 -8.95 -7.91 12.42
CA PHE A 97 -8.88 -6.58 13.01
C PHE A 97 -10.02 -5.74 12.44
N ASN A 98 -10.94 -5.26 13.27
CA ASN A 98 -12.06 -4.41 12.83
C ASN A 98 -11.87 -2.98 13.33
N GLY A 99 -11.64 -2.05 12.40
CA GLY A 99 -11.31 -0.66 12.69
C GLY A 99 -12.51 0.23 13.06
N GLY A 100 -13.75 -0.26 12.97
CA GLY A 100 -14.93 0.52 13.30
C GLY A 100 -15.24 1.66 12.33
N GLY A 101 -14.75 1.57 11.09
CA GLY A 101 -14.86 2.57 10.02
C GLY A 101 -16.20 3.31 9.90
N PRO A 102 -17.37 2.64 9.91
CA PRO A 102 -18.67 3.29 9.84
C PRO A 102 -18.93 4.41 10.85
N PHE A 103 -18.26 4.37 12.02
CA PHE A 103 -18.35 5.46 12.99
C PHE A 103 -17.78 6.78 12.44
N TYR A 104 -16.68 6.69 11.67
CA TYR A 104 -15.89 7.83 11.20
C TYR A 104 -16.30 8.32 9.81
N TRP A 105 -16.78 7.42 8.95
CA TRP A 105 -17.01 7.65 7.53
C TRP A 105 -18.06 8.74 7.25
N ASP A 106 -17.59 9.81 6.60
CA ASP A 106 -18.32 11.03 6.24
C ASP A 106 -18.11 11.40 4.76
N GLY A 107 -17.60 10.49 3.94
CA GLY A 107 -17.33 10.69 2.52
C GLY A 107 -16.14 11.61 2.19
N LEU A 108 -15.47 12.19 3.19
CA LEU A 108 -14.35 13.13 3.01
C LEU A 108 -12.99 12.50 3.31
N GLY A 109 -12.99 11.32 3.95
CA GLY A 109 -11.78 10.54 4.23
C GLY A 109 -10.80 11.32 5.10
N SER A 110 -9.53 11.30 4.72
CA SER A 110 -8.45 12.00 5.42
C SER A 110 -8.17 13.42 4.92
N ASN A 111 -8.91 13.87 3.90
CA ASN A 111 -8.74 15.20 3.30
C ASN A 111 -9.41 16.30 4.14
N ASN A 112 -10.54 15.99 4.78
CA ASN A 112 -11.30 16.92 5.62
C ASN A 112 -12.30 16.15 6.52
N GLY A 113 -13.10 16.88 7.31
CA GLY A 113 -14.20 16.33 8.10
C GLY A 113 -13.77 15.75 9.45
N THR A 114 -14.41 14.66 9.84
CA THR A 114 -14.14 13.94 11.10
C THR A 114 -12.71 13.45 11.12
N ILE A 115 -11.98 13.66 12.23
CA ILE A 115 -10.65 13.08 12.42
C ILE A 115 -10.78 11.54 12.48
N LYS A 116 -10.02 10.85 11.64
CA LYS A 116 -10.05 9.38 11.49
C LYS A 116 -8.68 8.82 11.85
N PRO A 117 -8.57 7.81 12.73
CA PRO A 117 -7.28 7.24 13.08
C PRO A 117 -6.65 6.53 11.88
N ARG A 118 -5.40 6.88 11.58
CA ARG A 118 -4.70 6.42 10.37
C ARG A 118 -3.17 6.38 10.54
N PRO A 119 -2.48 5.42 9.89
CA PRO A 119 -3.05 4.23 9.29
C PRO A 119 -3.70 3.34 10.37
N MET A 120 -4.64 2.47 9.99
CA MET A 120 -5.21 1.51 10.93
C MET A 120 -4.12 0.56 11.47
N MET A 121 -3.28 0.02 10.60
CA MET A 121 -2.17 -0.87 10.95
C MET A 121 -0.83 -0.30 10.50
N ARG A 122 0.17 -0.34 11.37
CA ARG A 122 1.56 -0.03 11.05
C ARG A 122 2.43 -1.28 11.27
N ILE A 123 2.93 -1.83 10.17
CA ILE A 123 3.73 -3.06 10.13
C ILE A 123 5.21 -2.68 9.99
N MET A 124 5.99 -2.88 11.05
CA MET A 124 7.41 -2.57 11.13
C MET A 124 8.23 -3.80 11.53
N ILE A 125 8.08 -4.88 10.75
CA ILE A 125 8.71 -6.19 10.98
C ILE A 125 9.46 -6.65 9.74
N SER A 126 10.44 -7.54 9.90
CA SER A 126 10.87 -8.44 8.83
C SER A 126 10.34 -9.86 9.09
N GLY A 127 10.40 -10.75 8.09
CA GLY A 127 9.88 -12.11 8.18
C GLY A 127 8.59 -12.32 7.40
N ARG A 128 7.58 -12.92 8.03
CA ARG A 128 6.31 -13.29 7.37
C ARG A 128 5.09 -12.79 8.15
N PHE A 129 4.16 -12.11 7.47
CA PHE A 129 2.86 -11.69 7.99
C PHE A 129 1.77 -12.35 7.15
N SER A 130 0.85 -13.10 7.77
CA SER A 130 -0.06 -13.92 6.96
C SER A 130 -1.41 -14.21 7.59
N ASN A 131 -2.41 -14.46 6.74
CA ASN A 131 -3.75 -14.95 7.10
C ASN A 131 -4.50 -14.04 8.09
N VAL A 132 -4.54 -12.74 7.81
CA VAL A 132 -5.21 -11.71 8.64
C VAL A 132 -6.35 -11.07 7.86
N LYS A 133 -7.52 -10.90 8.47
CA LYS A 133 -8.60 -10.08 7.90
C LYS A 133 -8.56 -8.69 8.51
N VAL A 134 -8.70 -7.66 7.70
CA VAL A 134 -8.78 -6.26 8.14
C VAL A 134 -10.11 -5.71 7.64
N LEU A 135 -11.00 -5.34 8.56
CA LEU A 135 -12.33 -4.85 8.22
C LEU A 135 -12.47 -3.39 8.59
N ASN A 136 -13.15 -2.64 7.73
CA ASN A 136 -13.68 -1.31 8.01
C ASN A 136 -12.63 -0.38 8.61
N SER A 137 -11.54 -0.13 7.90
CA SER A 137 -10.56 0.86 8.30
C SER A 137 -11.16 2.27 8.30
N PRO A 138 -10.86 3.11 9.31
CA PRO A 138 -11.38 4.48 9.35
C PRO A 138 -10.91 5.35 8.17
N ALA A 139 -9.66 5.17 7.75
CA ALA A 139 -9.08 5.75 6.54
C ALA A 139 -7.96 4.80 6.06
N GLN A 140 -6.72 5.26 5.83
CA GLN A 140 -5.63 4.44 5.28
C GLN A 140 -5.45 3.15 6.09
N THR A 141 -5.38 2.00 5.42
CA THR A 141 -5.48 0.70 6.10
C THR A 141 -4.14 0.25 6.65
N VAL A 142 -3.19 -0.15 5.80
CA VAL A 142 -1.91 -0.73 6.23
C VAL A 142 -0.74 0.13 5.75
N SER A 143 0.11 0.55 6.68
CA SER A 143 1.42 1.15 6.36
C SER A 143 2.54 0.16 6.63
N VAL A 144 3.41 -0.05 5.65
CA VAL A 144 4.52 -1.02 5.72
C VAL A 144 5.88 -0.31 5.70
N ARG A 145 6.69 -0.60 6.72
CA ARG A 145 8.10 -0.18 6.80
C ARG A 145 8.94 -1.28 7.46
N ASN A 146 9.44 -2.23 6.68
CA ASN A 146 10.22 -3.35 7.20
C ASN A 146 11.73 -3.01 7.35
N PRO A 147 12.39 -3.47 8.44
CA PRO A 147 13.83 -3.32 8.66
C PRO A 147 14.69 -4.36 7.90
N GLY A 148 14.06 -5.35 7.27
CA GLY A 148 14.67 -6.41 6.46
C GLY A 148 13.58 -7.15 5.67
N PRO A 149 13.89 -8.19 4.88
CA PRO A 149 12.93 -8.80 3.96
C PRO A 149 11.60 -9.19 4.61
N LEU A 150 10.48 -8.82 3.99
CA LEU A 150 9.13 -9.08 4.49
C LEU A 150 8.25 -9.70 3.41
N THR A 151 7.55 -10.78 3.75
CA THR A 151 6.46 -11.33 2.94
C THR A 151 5.13 -11.16 3.67
N ILE A 152 4.19 -10.48 3.02
CA ILE A 152 2.79 -10.35 3.44
C ILE A 152 1.94 -11.19 2.48
N SER A 153 1.16 -12.14 3.02
CA SER A 153 0.38 -13.06 2.17
C SER A 153 -0.92 -13.53 2.82
N GLY A 154 -2.00 -13.56 2.04
CA GLY A 154 -3.31 -14.00 2.54
C GLY A 154 -3.88 -13.06 3.58
N VAL A 155 -3.58 -11.77 3.48
CA VAL A 155 -4.37 -10.74 4.15
C VAL A 155 -5.68 -10.57 3.34
N HIS A 156 -6.70 -9.98 3.93
CA HIS A 156 -7.92 -9.63 3.22
C HIS A 156 -8.44 -8.34 3.81
N ILE A 157 -8.47 -7.27 3.02
CA ILE A 157 -8.92 -5.95 3.44
C ILE A 157 -10.31 -5.71 2.85
N ASP A 158 -11.32 -5.69 3.70
CA ASP A 158 -12.70 -5.41 3.29
C ASP A 158 -13.20 -4.11 3.91
N ASN A 159 -13.30 -3.11 3.03
CA ASN A 159 -13.88 -1.79 3.29
C ASN A 159 -15.15 -1.55 2.45
N SER A 160 -15.73 -2.60 1.85
CA SER A 160 -16.85 -2.50 0.89
C SER A 160 -18.12 -1.88 1.49
N GLN A 161 -18.26 -1.90 2.82
CA GLN A 161 -19.34 -1.17 3.50
C GLN A 161 -19.25 0.34 3.26
N GLY A 162 -18.04 0.87 3.05
CA GLY A 162 -17.76 2.27 2.74
C GLY A 162 -18.18 2.69 1.33
N ASP A 163 -18.44 1.76 0.42
CA ASP A 163 -18.85 2.08 -0.96
C ASP A 163 -20.25 2.69 -1.01
N LYS A 164 -21.07 2.44 0.02
CA LYS A 164 -22.43 2.99 0.12
C LYS A 164 -22.42 4.34 0.83
N PRO A 165 -23.27 5.29 0.40
CA PRO A 165 -23.48 6.52 1.14
C PRO A 165 -24.13 6.25 2.51
N ASN A 166 -23.96 7.18 3.45
CA ASN A 166 -24.60 7.18 4.76
C ASN A 166 -25.09 8.60 5.13
N GLY A 167 -25.71 8.74 6.30
CA GLY A 167 -26.26 10.02 6.77
C GLY A 167 -25.22 11.13 7.03
N LYS A 168 -23.92 10.84 6.93
CA LYS A 168 -22.81 11.80 7.11
C LYS A 168 -22.08 12.14 5.81
N SER A 169 -22.30 11.36 4.74
CA SER A 169 -21.50 11.44 3.51
C SER A 169 -22.10 12.28 2.40
N ASN A 170 -23.25 12.92 2.64
CA ASN A 170 -23.91 13.81 1.67
C ASN A 170 -24.11 13.16 0.28
N GLY A 171 -24.45 11.87 0.25
CA GLY A 171 -24.68 11.11 -0.98
C GLY A 171 -23.40 10.55 -1.65
N LEU A 172 -22.21 10.90 -1.15
CA LEU A 172 -20.94 10.29 -1.57
C LEU A 172 -20.79 8.89 -0.93
N PRO A 173 -20.00 7.98 -1.52
CA PRO A 173 -19.49 6.80 -0.80
C PRO A 173 -18.94 7.21 0.57
N ALA A 174 -19.35 6.54 1.64
CA ALA A 174 -19.02 6.97 2.98
C ALA A 174 -17.54 6.77 3.34
N GLY A 175 -16.97 5.64 2.92
CA GLY A 175 -15.56 5.31 3.10
C GLY A 175 -14.70 6.00 2.03
N HIS A 176 -13.70 6.76 2.46
CA HIS A 176 -12.77 7.43 1.56
C HIS A 176 -11.35 7.38 2.13
N ASN A 177 -10.35 7.25 1.25
CA ASN A 177 -8.94 6.99 1.58
C ASN A 177 -8.71 5.69 2.37
N THR A 178 -9.54 4.67 2.16
CA THR A 178 -9.41 3.34 2.76
C THR A 178 -8.55 2.40 1.91
N ASP A 179 -7.49 2.94 1.31
CA ASP A 179 -6.55 2.20 0.46
C ASP A 179 -5.93 1.02 1.23
N GLY A 180 -5.57 -0.06 0.52
CA GLY A 180 -5.10 -1.31 1.11
C GLY A 180 -3.73 -1.17 1.78
N PHE A 181 -2.67 -0.99 0.97
CA PHE A 181 -1.29 -0.92 1.44
C PHE A 181 -0.56 0.35 1.00
N ASP A 182 -0.05 1.13 1.95
CA ASP A 182 0.91 2.22 1.73
C ASP A 182 2.33 1.75 2.08
N CYS A 183 3.18 1.62 1.07
CA CYS A 183 4.52 1.03 1.20
C CYS A 183 5.63 2.06 0.95
N SER A 184 6.57 2.15 1.90
CA SER A 184 7.79 2.97 1.77
C SER A 184 8.99 2.18 2.31
N THR A 185 9.46 1.19 1.57
CA THR A 185 10.41 0.18 2.07
C THR A 185 11.07 -0.64 0.96
N ARG A 186 11.94 -1.59 1.31
CA ARG A 186 12.64 -2.46 0.37
C ARG A 186 12.38 -3.94 0.66
N ASP A 187 12.60 -4.81 -0.33
CA ASP A 187 12.53 -6.28 -0.16
C ASP A 187 11.18 -6.76 0.42
N LEU A 188 10.10 -6.34 -0.24
CA LEU A 188 8.73 -6.57 0.19
C LEU A 188 7.97 -7.41 -0.85
N VAL A 189 7.30 -8.47 -0.42
CA VAL A 189 6.36 -9.23 -1.24
C VAL A 189 4.97 -9.09 -0.65
N ILE A 190 3.99 -8.60 -1.43
CA ILE A 190 2.57 -8.52 -1.03
C ILE A 190 1.72 -9.35 -1.99
N GLN A 191 0.88 -10.20 -1.40
CA GLN A 191 -0.11 -11.01 -2.12
C GLN A 191 -1.56 -10.61 -1.73
N ASP A 192 -1.96 -9.34 -1.93
CA ASP A 192 -3.17 -8.76 -1.33
C ASP A 192 -3.76 -7.51 -2.01
N ASP A 193 -4.75 -6.86 -1.39
CA ASP A 193 -5.45 -5.68 -1.89
C ASP A 193 -4.54 -4.49 -2.28
N CYS A 194 -5.11 -3.58 -3.06
CA CYS A 194 -4.40 -2.53 -3.79
C CYS A 194 -3.38 -1.71 -3.00
N ILE A 195 -2.33 -1.28 -3.71
CA ILE A 195 -1.10 -0.75 -3.13
C ILE A 195 -0.75 0.63 -3.69
N ALA A 196 -0.12 1.45 -2.85
CA ALA A 196 0.60 2.66 -3.21
C ALA A 196 2.07 2.54 -2.76
N ILE A 197 3.01 2.57 -3.71
CA ILE A 197 4.46 2.50 -3.44
C ILE A 197 5.08 3.89 -3.54
N GLY A 198 5.32 4.55 -2.42
CA GLY A 198 5.82 5.93 -2.38
C GLY A 198 7.35 6.07 -2.43
N ASN A 199 8.08 5.03 -2.00
CA ASN A 199 9.54 5.02 -1.89
C ASN A 199 10.06 3.58 -1.68
N GLY A 200 11.28 3.30 -2.13
CA GLY A 200 12.00 2.06 -1.84
C GLY A 200 12.15 1.13 -3.05
N SER A 201 12.62 -0.10 -2.84
CA SER A 201 13.15 -0.93 -3.94
C SER A 201 12.99 -2.42 -3.74
N ASN A 202 13.05 -3.21 -4.81
CA ASN A 202 12.89 -4.67 -4.75
C ASN A 202 11.53 -5.08 -4.14
N ILE A 203 10.45 -4.50 -4.65
CA ILE A 203 9.09 -4.81 -4.19
C ILE A 203 8.40 -5.66 -5.25
N THR A 204 7.82 -6.78 -4.83
CA THR A 204 6.96 -7.62 -5.67
C THR A 204 5.53 -7.58 -5.16
N PHE A 205 4.60 -7.13 -6.00
CA PHE A 205 3.16 -7.18 -5.74
C PHE A 205 2.54 -8.18 -6.70
N ALA A 206 2.17 -9.36 -6.21
CA ALA A 206 1.83 -10.47 -7.09
C ALA A 206 0.69 -11.37 -6.62
N LYS A 207 -0.14 -11.81 -7.58
CA LYS A 207 -1.26 -12.75 -7.40
C LYS A 207 -2.40 -12.18 -6.55
N ASN A 208 -2.73 -10.92 -6.80
CA ASN A 208 -3.63 -10.14 -5.97
C ASN A 208 -4.97 -9.92 -6.64
N GLN A 209 -5.99 -9.64 -5.84
CA GLN A 209 -7.24 -9.11 -6.33
C GLN A 209 -7.44 -7.71 -5.78
N CYS A 210 -7.71 -6.76 -6.65
CA CYS A 210 -8.02 -5.37 -6.32
C CYS A 210 -9.44 -5.06 -6.77
N ARG A 211 -10.28 -4.50 -5.90
CA ARG A 211 -11.64 -4.10 -6.27
C ARG A 211 -12.04 -2.72 -5.74
N GLY A 212 -12.81 -1.96 -6.51
CA GLY A 212 -13.50 -0.75 -6.05
C GLY A 212 -12.64 0.52 -6.00
N GLY A 213 -11.33 0.40 -5.80
CA GLY A 213 -10.41 1.52 -5.53
C GLY A 213 -9.80 2.21 -6.76
N HIS A 214 -8.52 2.61 -6.63
CA HIS A 214 -7.78 3.40 -7.63
C HIS A 214 -6.65 2.62 -8.34
N GLY A 215 -6.74 1.30 -8.37
CA GLY A 215 -5.76 0.44 -9.02
C GLY A 215 -4.44 0.31 -8.27
N ILE A 216 -3.48 -0.33 -8.93
CA ILE A 216 -2.13 -0.56 -8.41
C ILE A 216 -1.28 0.67 -8.73
N SER A 217 -0.81 1.36 -7.69
CA SER A 217 -0.14 2.65 -7.83
C SER A 217 1.33 2.63 -7.39
N ILE A 218 2.19 3.23 -8.20
CA ILE A 218 3.50 3.75 -7.77
C ILE A 218 3.33 5.25 -7.55
N GLY A 219 3.60 5.69 -6.32
CA GLY A 219 3.43 7.07 -5.86
C GLY A 219 2.21 7.30 -4.97
N SER A 220 1.91 8.54 -4.58
CA SER A 220 2.49 9.75 -5.15
C SER A 220 3.97 9.91 -4.79
N ILE A 221 4.83 10.01 -5.80
CA ILE A 221 6.25 10.28 -5.59
C ILE A 221 6.40 11.71 -5.09
N SER A 222 7.05 11.85 -3.92
CA SER A 222 7.37 13.13 -3.30
C SER A 222 8.84 13.49 -3.56
N ALA A 223 9.30 14.66 -3.13
CA ALA A 223 10.71 15.02 -3.29
C ALA A 223 11.64 14.13 -2.45
N ASN A 224 12.89 13.96 -2.89
CA ASN A 224 13.95 13.21 -2.22
C ASN A 224 13.66 11.73 -1.97
N VAL A 225 12.96 11.06 -2.88
CA VAL A 225 12.68 9.61 -2.78
C VAL A 225 13.10 8.88 -4.05
N SER A 226 13.34 7.58 -3.93
CA SER A 226 13.66 6.74 -5.10
C SER A 226 12.85 5.46 -5.04
N VAL A 227 12.20 5.12 -6.16
CA VAL A 227 11.50 3.87 -6.35
C VAL A 227 12.22 3.07 -7.44
N SER A 228 12.62 1.84 -7.14
CA SER A 228 13.31 1.01 -8.14
C SER A 228 13.06 -0.50 -8.02
N ASN A 229 13.20 -1.23 -9.13
CA ASN A 229 13.09 -2.70 -9.15
C ASN A 229 11.75 -3.18 -8.59
N ILE A 230 10.65 -2.76 -9.23
CA ILE A 230 9.29 -3.12 -8.82
C ILE A 230 8.71 -4.12 -9.81
N MET A 231 8.21 -5.23 -9.30
CA MET A 231 7.51 -6.26 -10.09
C MET A 231 6.04 -6.30 -9.70
N ILE A 232 5.15 -5.97 -10.63
CA ILE A 232 3.70 -6.05 -10.45
C ILE A 232 3.20 -7.19 -11.35
N SER A 233 2.83 -8.33 -10.77
CA SER A 233 2.60 -9.54 -11.58
C SER A 233 1.36 -10.38 -11.23
N ASN A 234 0.68 -10.88 -12.25
CA ASN A 234 -0.46 -11.80 -12.14
C ASN A 234 -1.58 -11.31 -11.21
N ASN A 235 -1.80 -10.00 -11.15
CA ASN A 235 -2.89 -9.41 -10.37
C ASN A 235 -4.18 -9.35 -11.20
N VAL A 236 -5.32 -9.32 -10.51
CA VAL A 236 -6.66 -9.19 -11.04
C VAL A 236 -7.26 -7.89 -10.51
N ILE A 237 -7.58 -6.96 -11.39
CA ILE A 237 -8.03 -5.61 -11.03
C ILE A 237 -9.46 -5.43 -11.58
N ILE A 238 -10.43 -5.15 -10.71
CA ILE A 238 -11.85 -5.16 -11.07
C ILE A 238 -12.50 -3.90 -10.55
N ASP A 239 -13.32 -3.21 -11.34
CA ASP A 239 -14.10 -2.05 -10.87
C ASP A 239 -13.22 -1.00 -10.16
N ASN A 240 -12.03 -0.69 -10.68
CA ASN A 240 -11.17 0.39 -10.15
C ASN A 240 -11.21 1.62 -11.08
N ASP A 241 -10.83 2.81 -10.58
CA ASP A 241 -10.74 4.00 -11.43
C ASP A 241 -9.65 3.84 -12.50
N GLN A 242 -8.49 3.34 -12.09
CA GLN A 242 -7.40 2.97 -12.99
C GLN A 242 -7.03 1.50 -12.80
N ALA A 243 -6.42 0.85 -13.79
CA ALA A 243 -5.79 -0.44 -13.54
C ALA A 243 -4.39 -0.26 -12.92
N LEU A 244 -3.50 0.37 -13.68
CA LEU A 244 -2.09 0.54 -13.34
C LEU A 244 -1.73 2.02 -13.38
N ARG A 245 -1.07 2.52 -12.34
CA ARG A 245 -0.78 3.96 -12.22
C ARG A 245 0.63 4.25 -11.73
N ILE A 246 1.29 5.23 -12.34
CA ILE A 246 2.44 5.95 -11.77
C ILE A 246 2.04 7.41 -11.63
N LYS A 247 2.12 7.95 -10.41
CA LYS A 247 1.75 9.34 -10.10
C LYS A 247 2.90 10.05 -9.39
N THR A 248 3.38 11.16 -9.95
CA THR A 248 4.43 11.97 -9.31
C THR A 248 3.95 13.36 -9.03
N LYS A 249 4.24 13.91 -7.84
CA LYS A 249 3.84 15.28 -7.51
C LYS A 249 4.50 16.26 -8.47
N PHE A 250 3.74 17.21 -9.01
CA PHE A 250 4.24 18.18 -10.00
C PHE A 250 5.44 19.00 -9.50
N ASN A 251 5.55 19.20 -8.19
CA ASN A 251 6.62 19.94 -7.53
C ASN A 251 7.67 19.06 -6.84
N ALA A 252 7.60 17.72 -6.99
CA ALA A 252 8.62 16.83 -6.43
C ALA A 252 9.92 16.95 -7.22
N THR A 253 11.04 17.02 -6.50
CA THR A 253 12.39 17.12 -7.07
C THR A 253 13.31 16.05 -6.52
N ASN A 254 14.49 15.87 -7.11
CA ASN A 254 15.53 14.95 -6.64
C ASN A 254 14.98 13.53 -6.39
N SER A 255 14.19 13.02 -7.34
CA SER A 255 13.50 11.74 -7.18
C SER A 255 13.51 10.93 -8.46
N THR A 256 13.45 9.61 -8.31
CA THR A 256 13.50 8.68 -9.44
C THR A 256 12.48 7.55 -9.29
N VAL A 257 11.94 7.09 -10.42
CA VAL A 257 11.16 5.86 -10.56
C VAL A 257 11.76 5.08 -11.71
N THR A 258 12.37 3.93 -11.44
CA THR A 258 13.11 3.18 -12.46
C THR A 258 12.90 1.67 -12.36
N ASN A 259 13.02 0.96 -13.47
CA ASN A 259 12.94 -0.49 -13.53
C ASN A 259 11.64 -1.05 -12.92
N ILE A 260 10.53 -0.72 -13.57
CA ILE A 260 9.19 -1.18 -13.20
C ILE A 260 8.74 -2.20 -14.23
N THR A 261 8.35 -3.40 -13.79
CA THR A 261 7.87 -4.48 -14.67
C THR A 261 6.45 -4.86 -14.33
N TYR A 262 5.58 -4.82 -15.34
CA TYR A 262 4.23 -5.37 -15.30
C TYR A 262 4.17 -6.70 -16.06
N TYR A 263 3.72 -7.77 -15.40
CA TYR A 263 3.72 -9.12 -15.96
C TYR A 263 2.38 -9.83 -15.73
N GLY A 264 1.66 -10.18 -16.81
CA GLY A 264 0.49 -11.06 -16.71
C GLY A 264 -0.70 -10.54 -15.89
N ASN A 265 -0.81 -9.23 -15.66
CA ASN A 265 -1.93 -8.65 -14.93
C ASN A 265 -3.20 -8.63 -15.78
N THR A 266 -4.36 -8.74 -15.14
CA THR A 266 -5.66 -8.62 -15.80
C THR A 266 -6.46 -7.50 -15.16
N ALA A 267 -7.20 -6.74 -15.96
CA ALA A 267 -8.08 -5.70 -15.45
C ALA A 267 -9.40 -5.64 -16.22
N SER A 268 -10.49 -5.32 -15.52
CA SER A 268 -11.83 -5.18 -16.08
C SER A 268 -12.60 -4.06 -15.41
N SER A 269 -13.54 -3.48 -16.15
CA SER A 269 -14.42 -2.40 -15.68
C SER A 269 -13.68 -1.19 -15.10
N CYS A 270 -12.50 -0.84 -15.65
CA CYS A 270 -11.78 0.34 -15.22
C CYS A 270 -12.53 1.62 -15.64
N ARG A 271 -12.78 2.54 -14.69
CA ARG A 271 -13.70 3.67 -14.89
C ARG A 271 -13.09 4.91 -15.53
N SER A 272 -11.78 5.09 -15.46
CA SER A 272 -11.10 6.30 -15.95
C SER A 272 -9.92 5.98 -16.85
N PHE A 273 -9.02 5.09 -16.42
CA PHE A 273 -7.80 4.78 -17.17
C PHE A 273 -7.47 3.28 -17.14
N GLY A 274 -6.96 2.72 -18.23
CA GLY A 274 -6.28 1.44 -18.15
C GLY A 274 -4.90 1.60 -17.52
N VAL A 275 -4.04 2.37 -18.20
CA VAL A 275 -2.71 2.74 -17.72
C VAL A 275 -2.62 4.25 -17.61
N LEU A 276 -2.23 4.77 -16.44
CA LEU A 276 -2.00 6.20 -16.22
C LEU A 276 -0.58 6.44 -15.69
N ILE A 277 0.24 7.16 -16.46
CA ILE A 277 1.56 7.65 -16.00
C ILE A 277 1.49 9.17 -16.04
N ASP A 278 1.47 9.81 -14.87
CA ASP A 278 1.18 11.23 -14.77
C ASP A 278 2.12 11.96 -13.80
N GLN A 279 2.79 12.98 -14.31
CA GLN A 279 3.69 13.84 -13.53
C GLN A 279 3.05 15.14 -13.04
N SER A 280 1.73 15.28 -13.14
CA SER A 280 0.98 16.48 -12.73
C SER A 280 0.26 16.37 -11.38
N TYR A 281 0.42 15.25 -10.64
CA TYR A 281 -0.28 15.01 -9.37
C TYR A 281 -0.10 16.19 -8.39
N PRO A 282 -1.14 16.66 -7.67
CA PRO A 282 -2.45 16.04 -7.45
C PRO A 282 -3.48 16.23 -8.58
N SER A 283 -3.17 17.01 -9.62
CA SER A 283 -4.01 17.06 -10.82
C SER A 283 -3.97 15.74 -11.58
N ILE A 284 -4.91 15.56 -12.51
CA ILE A 284 -4.93 14.44 -13.45
C ILE A 284 -4.73 15.03 -14.85
N LEU A 285 -3.66 14.62 -15.53
CA LEU A 285 -3.28 15.10 -16.87
C LEU A 285 -3.21 16.65 -16.96
N GLY A 286 -2.81 17.32 -15.87
CA GLY A 286 -2.52 18.75 -15.85
C GLY A 286 -1.09 19.05 -16.33
N THR A 287 -0.57 20.24 -16.01
CA THR A 287 0.83 20.58 -16.33
C THR A 287 1.80 19.66 -15.58
N PRO A 288 2.60 18.84 -16.29
CA PRO A 288 3.52 17.92 -15.64
C PRO A 288 4.74 18.64 -15.05
N GLY A 289 5.27 18.13 -13.94
CA GLY A 289 6.60 18.48 -13.46
C GLY A 289 7.71 17.74 -14.21
N SER A 290 8.94 18.28 -14.19
CA SER A 290 10.09 17.72 -14.91
C SER A 290 11.21 17.15 -14.02
N TRP A 291 11.01 17.07 -12.69
CA TRP A 291 12.10 16.81 -11.74
C TRP A 291 12.04 15.45 -11.05
N VAL A 292 11.06 14.61 -11.41
CA VAL A 292 11.04 13.20 -11.07
C VAL A 292 11.39 12.42 -12.34
N LEU A 293 12.51 11.71 -12.32
CA LEU A 293 12.98 10.99 -13.51
C LEU A 293 12.33 9.59 -13.56
N LEU A 294 11.69 9.27 -14.68
CA LEU A 294 11.07 7.97 -14.95
C LEU A 294 11.86 7.24 -16.04
N SER A 295 12.26 6.00 -15.79
CA SER A 295 12.92 5.16 -16.80
C SER A 295 12.50 3.69 -16.68
N ASP A 296 12.64 2.93 -17.77
CA ASP A 296 12.51 1.46 -17.76
C ASP A 296 11.17 0.95 -17.20
N ILE A 297 10.07 1.54 -17.67
CA ILE A 297 8.70 1.17 -17.30
C ILE A 297 8.16 0.20 -18.35
N ASN A 298 8.18 -1.10 -18.06
CA ASN A 298 8.00 -2.14 -19.08
C ASN A 298 6.82 -3.08 -18.78
N PHE A 299 6.17 -3.54 -19.85
CA PHE A 299 5.26 -4.69 -19.83
C PHE A 299 5.97 -5.86 -20.49
N ALA A 300 6.22 -6.93 -19.73
CA ALA A 300 7.08 -8.02 -20.19
C ALA A 300 6.45 -9.40 -19.99
N GLY A 301 6.91 -10.36 -20.80
CA GLY A 301 6.61 -11.78 -20.66
C GLY A 301 5.14 -12.12 -20.92
N LYS A 302 4.40 -12.52 -19.87
CA LYS A 302 2.99 -12.88 -20.02
C LYS A 302 2.16 -11.63 -20.30
N ALA A 303 1.24 -11.73 -21.27
CA ALA A 303 0.39 -10.62 -21.67
C ALA A 303 -0.38 -10.04 -20.47
N ASN A 304 -0.31 -8.73 -20.32
CA ASN A 304 -1.16 -7.94 -19.45
C ASN A 304 -2.41 -7.58 -20.23
N VAL A 305 -3.60 -7.97 -19.75
CA VAL A 305 -4.86 -7.83 -20.47
C VAL A 305 -5.77 -6.89 -19.71
N ILE A 306 -6.00 -5.69 -20.25
CA ILE A 306 -6.76 -4.64 -19.59
C ILE A 306 -7.99 -4.30 -20.44
N HIS A 307 -9.16 -4.29 -19.80
CA HIS A 307 -10.40 -3.83 -20.40
C HIS A 307 -10.95 -2.64 -19.61
N VAL A 308 -11.12 -1.50 -20.28
CA VAL A 308 -11.64 -0.26 -19.69
C VAL A 308 -13.09 -0.02 -20.12
N ASN A 309 -13.82 0.84 -19.40
CA ASN A 309 -15.19 1.22 -19.78
C ASN A 309 -15.18 2.09 -21.06
N ASN A 310 -16.33 2.19 -21.74
CA ASN A 310 -16.44 2.80 -23.07
C ASN A 310 -15.91 4.24 -23.18
N ASP A 311 -16.03 5.04 -22.11
CA ASP A 311 -15.60 6.45 -22.10
C ASP A 311 -14.27 6.65 -21.34
N SER A 312 -13.59 5.56 -21.01
CA SER A 312 -12.31 5.60 -20.30
C SER A 312 -11.13 5.64 -21.27
N ASP A 313 -10.04 6.29 -20.86
CA ASP A 313 -8.80 6.28 -21.63
C ASP A 313 -8.11 4.93 -21.49
N ARG A 314 -7.70 4.33 -22.62
CA ARG A 314 -6.88 3.11 -22.57
C ARG A 314 -5.53 3.40 -21.92
N ILE A 315 -4.77 4.31 -22.50
CA ILE A 315 -3.44 4.69 -22.02
C ILE A 315 -3.35 6.20 -21.99
N ALA A 316 -2.98 6.76 -20.84
CA ALA A 316 -2.57 8.14 -20.72
C ALA A 316 -1.15 8.24 -20.12
N VAL A 317 -0.26 8.95 -20.82
CA VAL A 317 1.11 9.25 -20.39
C VAL A 317 1.33 10.75 -20.51
N ASN A 318 1.51 11.41 -19.36
CA ASN A 318 1.73 12.84 -19.23
C ASN A 318 3.08 13.09 -18.55
N CYS A 319 4.14 13.03 -19.35
CA CYS A 319 5.51 13.28 -18.95
C CYS A 319 5.89 14.76 -19.07
N GLY A 320 6.67 15.24 -18.10
CA GLY A 320 7.37 16.51 -18.20
C GLY A 320 8.50 16.48 -19.23
N SER A 321 8.92 17.65 -19.70
CA SER A 321 10.03 17.75 -20.64
C SER A 321 11.31 17.20 -20.02
N GLY A 322 11.90 16.17 -20.65
CA GLY A 322 13.16 15.56 -20.24
C GLY A 322 13.10 14.68 -18.98
N SER A 323 11.91 14.40 -18.44
CA SER A 323 11.77 13.62 -17.20
C SER A 323 11.42 12.16 -17.43
N CYS A 324 10.84 11.80 -18.57
CA CYS A 324 10.72 10.41 -19.01
C CYS A 324 11.88 10.06 -19.94
N LEU A 325 12.57 8.98 -19.64
CA LEU A 325 13.88 8.65 -20.20
C LEU A 325 13.91 7.25 -20.80
N GLY A 326 14.78 7.09 -21.80
CA GLY A 326 15.11 5.80 -22.40
C GLY A 326 14.01 5.27 -23.31
N THR A 327 13.93 3.94 -23.41
CA THR A 327 12.90 3.25 -24.21
C THR A 327 12.11 2.30 -23.33
N TRP A 328 10.79 2.31 -23.49
CA TRP A 328 9.86 1.48 -22.73
C TRP A 328 9.21 0.47 -23.69
N ASN A 329 9.32 -0.82 -23.35
CA ASN A 329 8.75 -1.90 -24.14
C ASN A 329 7.40 -2.31 -23.56
N TRP A 330 6.34 -2.01 -24.31
CA TRP A 330 4.96 -2.30 -23.95
C TRP A 330 4.32 -3.36 -24.85
N SER A 331 5.13 -4.16 -25.56
CA SER A 331 4.68 -5.26 -26.44
C SER A 331 3.80 -6.32 -25.75
N SER A 332 3.93 -6.46 -24.43
CA SER A 332 3.11 -7.39 -23.64
C SER A 332 1.89 -6.72 -23.00
N LEU A 333 1.49 -5.52 -23.44
CA LEU A 333 0.24 -4.86 -23.04
C LEU A 333 -0.83 -5.05 -24.12
N LYS A 334 -1.95 -5.65 -23.75
CA LYS A 334 -3.17 -5.73 -24.56
C LYS A 334 -4.27 -4.95 -23.84
N ILE A 335 -4.74 -3.89 -24.47
CA ILE A 335 -5.75 -3.02 -23.89
C ILE A 335 -6.91 -2.79 -24.85
N THR A 336 -8.13 -2.86 -24.33
CA THR A 336 -9.38 -2.83 -25.13
C THR A 336 -10.47 -2.04 -24.40
N GLY A 337 -11.56 -1.73 -25.11
CA GLY A 337 -12.60 -0.81 -24.65
C GLY A 337 -12.14 0.64 -24.74
N GLY A 338 -12.96 1.56 -24.26
CA GLY A 338 -12.56 2.97 -24.12
C GLY A 338 -12.20 3.69 -25.41
N VAL A 339 -11.46 4.78 -25.23
CA VAL A 339 -10.87 5.61 -26.29
C VAL A 339 -9.34 5.69 -26.14
N PRO A 340 -8.59 6.04 -27.19
CA PRO A 340 -7.18 6.36 -27.04
C PRO A 340 -6.99 7.57 -26.12
N GLY A 341 -6.15 7.44 -25.09
CA GLY A 341 -5.75 8.56 -24.24
C GLY A 341 -4.46 9.24 -24.73
N PRO A 342 -4.11 10.41 -24.16
CA PRO A 342 -2.96 11.20 -24.59
C PRO A 342 -1.64 10.56 -24.18
N VAL A 343 -0.65 10.55 -25.08
CA VAL A 343 0.71 10.05 -24.79
C VAL A 343 1.74 11.10 -25.20
N THR A 344 2.40 11.73 -24.23
CA THR A 344 3.37 12.81 -24.47
C THR A 344 4.82 12.35 -24.53
N PHE A 345 5.08 11.05 -24.40
CA PHE A 345 6.42 10.46 -24.44
C PHE A 345 6.55 9.50 -25.62
N ASP A 346 7.50 9.77 -26.52
CA ASP A 346 7.74 9.03 -27.75
C ASP A 346 8.66 7.81 -27.58
N GLY A 347 9.31 7.67 -26.42
CA GLY A 347 10.16 6.52 -26.09
C GLY A 347 9.41 5.20 -25.82
N ILE A 348 8.09 5.14 -26.01
CA ILE A 348 7.29 3.93 -25.76
C ILE A 348 7.05 3.17 -27.06
N SER A 349 7.31 1.86 -27.05
CA SER A 349 7.19 0.99 -28.22
C SER A 349 6.32 -0.26 -27.94
N GLY A 350 5.79 -0.85 -29.00
CA GLY A 350 5.12 -2.17 -28.95
C GLY A 350 3.69 -2.18 -28.43
N TYR A 351 3.13 -1.06 -27.97
CA TYR A 351 1.72 -0.98 -27.59
C TYR A 351 0.83 -0.62 -28.79
N ALA A 352 -0.46 -0.94 -28.66
CA ALA A 352 -1.51 -0.40 -29.50
C ALA A 352 -2.56 0.26 -28.58
N GLN A 353 -3.10 1.40 -29.03
CA GLN A 353 -4.35 1.93 -28.49
C GLN A 353 -5.42 1.74 -29.54
#